data_AF-A0A0J9RPR4-F1
#
_entry.id   AF-A0A0J9RPR4-F1
#
_cell.length_a   1.000
_cell.length_b   1.000
_cell.length_c   1.000
_cell.angle_alpha   90.00
_cell.angle_beta   90.00
_cell.angle_gamma   90.00
#
_symmetry.space_group_name_H-M   'P 1'
#
loop_
_entity.id
_entity.type
_entity.pdbx_description
1 polymer ?
#
loop_
_entity_poly.entity_id
_entity_poly.type
_entity_poly.pdbx_seq_one_letter_code
_entity_poly.pdbx_strand_id
1 'polypeptide(L)'
;MVWIWSLIALGIVVGATGKGQENNTTGSATTAASARTPEPTTVDPYTALDKTITDDLENILTKYERECMGNSEFTRNLDLIRKAVKLDKSRLLDKIEARIEFNKYNEQRILIERQIDERIEALNNILPTQEPNSYCSEFYLKQREDLRKAKSLSNLEKLNTLLINKAICTIRDNYYDDDSLY
;
A
#
# COMPACT_ATOMS: atom_id res chain seq x y z
N MET A 1 -15.04 -19.71 -1.35
CA MET A 1 -16.30 -19.80 -2.11
C MET A 1 -16.17 -18.87 -3.31
N VAL A 2 -16.03 -19.44 -4.50
CA VAL A 2 -15.78 -18.72 -5.76
C VAL A 2 -17.07 -18.80 -6.57
N TRP A 3 -17.62 -17.66 -6.97
CA TRP A 3 -18.76 -17.61 -7.90
C TRP A 3 -18.37 -16.79 -9.11
N ILE A 4 -18.28 -17.50 -10.25
CA ILE A 4 -18.05 -17.00 -11.60
C ILE A 4 -19.42 -16.84 -12.27
N TRP A 5 -19.63 -15.74 -12.99
CA TRP A 5 -20.63 -15.64 -14.07
C TRP A 5 -19.88 -15.04 -15.27
N SER A 6 -19.45 -15.86 -16.25
CA SER A 6 -20.15 -16.17 -17.52
C SER A 6 -20.71 -14.93 -18.21
N LEU A 7 -19.99 -14.36 -19.19
CA LEU A 7 -20.06 -14.61 -20.64
C LEU A 7 -21.43 -14.30 -21.26
N ILE A 8 -21.50 -13.22 -22.07
CA ILE A 8 -22.55 -13.02 -23.07
C ILE A 8 -21.89 -12.88 -24.45
N ALA A 9 -22.52 -13.59 -25.38
CA ALA A 9 -22.06 -14.00 -26.68
C ALA A 9 -21.97 -12.89 -27.74
N LEU A 10 -20.98 -13.05 -28.62
CA LEU A 10 -20.89 -12.43 -29.94
C LEU A 10 -21.97 -13.01 -30.86
N GLY A 11 -22.90 -12.17 -31.31
CA GLY A 11 -23.83 -12.48 -32.40
C GLY A 11 -23.28 -12.00 -33.74
N ILE A 12 -22.77 -12.92 -34.54
CA ILE A 12 -22.44 -12.74 -35.96
C ILE A 12 -23.74 -12.87 -36.77
N VAL A 13 -24.05 -11.90 -37.64
CA VAL A 13 -25.09 -12.04 -38.67
C VAL A 13 -24.44 -12.03 -40.05
N VAL A 14 -24.49 -13.17 -40.74
CA VAL A 14 -24.18 -13.34 -42.17
C VAL A 14 -25.50 -13.63 -42.89
N GLY A 15 -25.69 -12.98 -44.05
CA GLY A 15 -26.99 -12.75 -44.70
C GLY A 15 -27.52 -13.83 -45.67
N ALA A 16 -28.52 -13.44 -46.47
CA ALA A 16 -28.87 -14.04 -47.77
C ALA A 16 -29.98 -13.24 -48.52
N THR A 17 -29.63 -12.79 -49.73
CA THR A 17 -30.37 -12.77 -51.03
C THR A 17 -31.89 -12.49 -51.14
N GLY A 18 -32.24 -11.57 -52.07
CA GLY A 18 -33.54 -11.53 -52.77
C GLY A 18 -33.52 -10.60 -54.01
N LYS A 19 -33.80 -11.15 -55.20
CA LYS A 19 -33.85 -10.52 -56.54
C LYS A 19 -35.07 -9.61 -56.75
N GLY A 20 -34.95 -8.61 -57.63
CA GLY A 20 -35.99 -8.31 -58.63
C GLY A 20 -36.42 -6.86 -58.87
N GLN A 21 -36.05 -6.36 -60.07
CA GLN A 21 -36.88 -5.60 -61.04
C GLN A 21 -36.80 -4.06 -61.11
N GLU A 22 -36.57 -3.61 -62.36
CA GLU A 22 -36.43 -2.24 -62.88
C GLU A 22 -37.70 -1.38 -62.76
N ASN A 23 -37.52 -0.06 -62.60
CA ASN A 23 -38.06 0.97 -63.50
C ASN A 23 -37.45 2.36 -63.23
N ASN A 24 -37.18 3.08 -64.33
CA ASN A 24 -36.62 4.44 -64.39
C ASN A 24 -37.50 5.50 -63.71
N THR A 25 -36.89 6.54 -63.11
CA THR A 25 -37.20 7.99 -63.29
C THR A 25 -36.34 8.89 -62.39
N THR A 26 -35.54 9.74 -63.05
CA THR A 26 -35.14 11.13 -62.76
C THR A 26 -35.20 11.69 -61.33
N GLY A 27 -34.01 12.01 -60.80
CA GLY A 27 -33.72 13.26 -60.07
C GLY A 27 -33.97 13.28 -58.57
N SER A 28 -32.90 13.12 -57.77
CA SER A 28 -32.66 13.97 -56.59
C SER A 28 -31.25 13.76 -56.03
N ALA A 29 -30.55 14.85 -55.75
CA ALA A 29 -29.27 14.84 -55.06
C ALA A 29 -29.44 14.28 -53.64
N THR A 30 -28.66 13.25 -53.29
CA THR A 30 -28.53 12.81 -51.89
C THR A 30 -27.08 12.50 -51.62
N THR A 31 -26.52 13.33 -50.74
CA THR A 31 -25.19 13.27 -50.16
C THR A 31 -24.91 11.86 -49.64
N ALA A 32 -23.95 11.17 -50.25
CA ALA A 32 -23.47 9.88 -49.74
C ALA A 32 -22.82 10.11 -48.36
N ALA A 33 -23.50 9.64 -47.31
CA ALA A 33 -22.91 9.52 -45.99
C ALA A 33 -21.78 8.50 -46.07
N SER A 34 -20.55 9.01 -46.09
CA SER A 34 -19.33 8.23 -45.95
C SER A 34 -19.35 7.52 -44.59
N ALA A 35 -19.66 6.22 -44.62
CA ALA A 35 -19.55 5.35 -43.46
C ALA A 35 -18.06 5.25 -43.11
N ARG A 36 -17.61 6.08 -42.16
CA ARG A 36 -16.28 5.95 -41.56
C ARG A 36 -16.25 4.66 -40.76
N THR A 37 -15.50 3.69 -41.26
CA THR A 37 -14.93 2.60 -40.48
C THR A 37 -14.26 3.20 -39.23
N PRO A 38 -14.59 2.74 -38.00
CA PRO A 38 -13.87 3.19 -36.82
C PRO A 38 -12.42 2.70 -36.91
N GLU A 39 -11.47 3.64 -37.03
CA GLU A 39 -10.06 3.32 -36.91
C GLU A 39 -9.80 2.71 -35.53
N PRO A 40 -9.03 1.60 -35.45
CA PRO A 40 -8.61 1.06 -34.17
C PRO A 40 -7.71 2.09 -33.49
N THR A 41 -8.20 2.70 -32.41
CA THR A 41 -7.43 3.65 -31.62
C THR A 41 -6.43 2.87 -30.77
N THR A 42 -5.26 2.60 -31.32
CA THR A 42 -4.13 2.06 -30.55
C THR A 42 -3.74 3.09 -29.50
N VAL A 43 -3.95 2.78 -28.23
CA VAL A 43 -3.61 3.68 -27.11
C VAL A 43 -2.11 3.91 -27.10
N ASP A 44 -1.71 5.18 -27.08
CA ASP A 44 -0.32 5.59 -26.94
C ASP A 44 0.32 4.94 -25.68
N PRO A 45 1.46 4.23 -25.81
CA PRO A 45 2.11 3.54 -24.69
C PRO A 45 2.36 4.45 -23.49
N TYR A 46 2.66 5.73 -23.71
CA TYR A 46 2.89 6.69 -22.63
C TYR A 46 1.61 6.98 -21.84
N THR A 47 0.47 7.08 -22.53
CA THR A 47 -0.86 7.20 -21.92
C THR A 47 -1.25 5.94 -21.14
N ALA A 48 -0.94 4.75 -21.68
CA ALA A 48 -1.19 3.49 -20.98
C ALA A 48 -0.36 3.37 -19.69
N LEU A 49 0.90 3.80 -19.73
CA LEU A 49 1.77 3.82 -18.56
C LEU A 49 1.29 4.82 -17.51
N ASP A 50 0.93 6.04 -17.90
CA ASP A 50 0.39 7.05 -16.98
C ASP A 50 -0.88 6.57 -16.27
N LYS A 51 -1.78 5.93 -17.02
CA LYS A 51 -2.96 5.29 -16.41
C LYS A 51 -2.54 4.22 -15.39
N THR A 52 -1.65 3.30 -15.77
CA THR A 52 -1.20 2.22 -14.88
C THR A 52 -0.58 2.75 -13.59
N ILE A 53 0.27 3.78 -13.68
CA ILE A 53 0.88 4.39 -12.49
C ILE A 53 -0.15 5.13 -11.65
N THR A 54 -1.11 5.82 -12.27
CA THR A 54 -2.19 6.50 -11.54
C THR A 54 -3.05 5.48 -10.79
N ASP A 55 -3.44 4.38 -11.44
CA ASP A 55 -4.19 3.28 -10.84
C ASP A 55 -3.42 2.70 -9.62
N ASP A 56 -2.11 2.49 -9.74
CA ASP A 56 -1.26 2.01 -8.64
C ASP A 56 -1.23 2.98 -7.44
N LEU A 57 -1.14 4.30 -7.70
CA LEU A 57 -1.15 5.32 -6.66
C LEU A 57 -2.53 5.40 -5.96
N GLU A 58 -3.63 5.29 -6.71
CA GLU A 58 -4.98 5.23 -6.14
C GLU A 58 -5.20 3.96 -5.30
N ASN A 59 -4.66 2.82 -5.76
CA ASN A 59 -4.67 1.57 -5.00
C ASN A 59 -3.92 1.70 -3.67
N ILE A 60 -2.78 2.40 -3.64
CA ILE A 60 -2.04 2.71 -2.40
C ILE A 60 -2.94 3.49 -1.44
N LEU A 61 -3.60 4.57 -1.91
CA LEU A 61 -4.47 5.39 -1.08
C LEU A 61 -5.65 4.59 -0.52
N THR A 62 -6.29 3.77 -1.36
CA THR A 62 -7.42 2.92 -0.98
C THR A 62 -7.01 1.87 0.06
N LYS A 63 -5.86 1.23 -0.15
CA LYS A 63 -5.34 0.21 0.77
C LYS A 63 -5.07 0.77 2.16
N TYR A 64 -4.55 1.99 2.25
CA TYR A 64 -4.05 2.58 3.48
C TYR A 64 -4.94 3.68 4.09
N GLU A 65 -6.13 3.93 3.52
CA GLU A 65 -7.05 4.99 3.93
C GLU A 65 -7.32 5.00 5.44
N ARG A 66 -7.49 3.80 6.03
CA ARG A 66 -7.82 3.62 7.46
C ARG A 66 -6.60 3.51 8.38
N GLU A 67 -5.39 3.38 7.83
CA GLU A 67 -4.16 3.21 8.61
C GLU A 67 -3.48 4.55 8.98
N CYS A 68 -4.09 5.69 8.64
CA CYS A 68 -3.48 7.02 8.82
C CYS A 68 -3.40 7.51 10.28
N MET A 69 -4.00 6.81 11.25
CA MET A 69 -4.16 7.38 12.59
C MET A 69 -2.91 7.18 13.46
N GLY A 70 -2.34 8.29 13.92
CA GLY A 70 -1.30 8.31 14.95
C GLY A 70 0.14 8.33 14.42
N ASN A 71 0.37 8.16 13.12
CA ASN A 71 1.71 8.22 12.53
C ASN A 71 1.83 9.41 11.55
N SER A 72 2.53 10.45 11.98
CA SER A 72 2.72 11.69 11.21
C SER A 72 3.57 11.49 9.95
N GLU A 73 4.61 10.65 10.03
CA GLU A 73 5.47 10.32 8.89
C GLU A 73 4.68 9.54 7.82
N PHE A 74 3.87 8.57 8.23
CA PHE A 74 3.04 7.81 7.30
C PHE A 74 1.98 8.69 6.64
N THR A 75 1.34 9.56 7.42
CA THR A 75 0.39 10.56 6.92
C THR A 75 1.03 11.43 5.84
N ARG A 76 2.24 11.95 6.10
CA ARG A 76 2.99 12.76 5.15
C ARG A 76 3.32 11.99 3.86
N ASN A 77 3.70 10.72 3.96
CA ASN A 77 3.96 9.88 2.77
C ASN A 77 2.69 9.67 1.94
N LEU A 78 1.53 9.41 2.58
CA LEU A 78 0.25 9.32 1.87
C LEU A 78 -0.17 10.65 1.24
N ASP A 79 0.13 11.79 1.86
CA ASP A 79 -0.11 13.10 1.26
C ASP A 79 0.70 13.34 -0.01
N LEU A 80 1.93 12.80 -0.10
CA LEU A 80 2.72 12.84 -1.34
C LEU A 80 2.04 12.02 -2.44
N ILE A 81 1.49 10.84 -2.11
CA ILE A 81 0.71 10.03 -3.05
C ILE A 81 -0.56 10.77 -3.51
N ARG A 82 -1.31 11.40 -2.59
CA ARG A 82 -2.50 12.21 -2.93
C ARG A 82 -2.18 13.36 -3.88
N LYS A 83 -0.99 13.95 -3.77
CA LYS A 83 -0.52 14.99 -4.70
C LYS A 83 -0.15 14.39 -6.06
N ALA A 84 0.58 13.28 -6.07
CA ALA A 84 1.03 12.61 -7.28
C ALA A 84 -0.12 12.14 -8.18
N VAL A 85 -1.20 11.58 -7.60
CA VAL A 85 -2.40 11.16 -8.35
C VAL A 85 -3.00 12.31 -9.17
N LYS A 86 -2.95 13.55 -8.65
CA LYS A 86 -3.52 14.73 -9.29
C LYS A 86 -2.63 15.34 -10.38
N LEU A 87 -1.40 14.85 -10.53
CA LEU A 87 -0.49 15.32 -11.56
C LEU A 87 -0.99 14.90 -12.94
N ASP A 88 -0.72 15.75 -13.92
CA ASP A 88 -1.05 15.46 -15.31
C ASP A 88 -0.02 14.51 -15.95
N LYS A 89 -0.35 13.99 -17.13
CA LYS A 89 0.48 13.03 -17.87
C LYS A 89 1.88 13.57 -18.19
N SER A 90 2.09 14.88 -18.34
CA SER A 90 3.43 15.44 -18.58
C SER A 90 4.38 15.28 -17.40
N ARG A 91 3.83 15.00 -16.21
CA ARG A 91 4.55 14.79 -14.95
C ARG A 91 4.60 13.31 -14.57
N LEU A 92 4.53 12.40 -15.55
CA LEU A 92 4.57 10.95 -15.31
C LEU A 92 5.79 10.50 -14.50
N LEU A 93 6.95 11.11 -14.72
CA LEU A 93 8.17 10.78 -13.96
C LEU A 93 7.96 11.00 -12.45
N ASP A 94 7.32 12.09 -12.06
CA ASP A 94 7.06 12.40 -10.65
C ASP A 94 6.03 11.43 -10.04
N LYS A 95 5.07 10.96 -10.84
CA LYS A 95 4.15 9.89 -10.41
C LYS A 95 4.89 8.59 -10.13
N ILE A 96 5.81 8.22 -11.03
CA ILE A 96 6.65 7.03 -10.89
C ILE A 96 7.55 7.16 -9.65
N GLU A 97 8.18 8.32 -9.45
CA GLU A 97 9.03 8.60 -8.31
C GLU A 97 8.24 8.49 -6.99
N ALA A 98 7.08 9.14 -6.89
CA ALA A 98 6.22 9.07 -5.71
C ALA A 98 5.83 7.62 -5.36
N ARG A 99 5.52 6.79 -6.37
CA ARG A 99 5.24 5.37 -6.20
C ARG A 99 6.45 4.60 -5.65
N ILE A 100 7.63 4.81 -6.23
CA ILE A 100 8.86 4.13 -5.82
C ILE A 100 9.23 4.51 -4.39
N GLU A 101 9.23 5.81 -4.07
CA GLU A 101 9.56 6.32 -2.74
C GLU A 101 8.60 5.78 -1.68
N PHE A 102 7.30 5.80 -1.95
CA PHE A 102 6.32 5.24 -1.02
C PHE A 102 6.53 3.74 -0.79
N ASN A 103 6.76 2.96 -1.85
CA ASN A 103 6.98 1.52 -1.73
C ASN A 103 8.21 1.22 -0.88
N LYS A 104 9.32 1.94 -1.11
CA LYS A 104 10.54 1.82 -0.30
C LYS A 104 10.29 2.16 1.17
N TYR A 105 9.62 3.29 1.42
CA TYR A 105 9.24 3.71 2.77
C TYR A 105 8.38 2.64 3.48
N ASN A 106 7.35 2.15 2.79
CA ASN A 106 6.36 1.24 3.35
C ASN A 106 6.92 -0.16 3.59
N GLU A 107 7.84 -0.64 2.73
CA GLU A 107 8.57 -1.88 2.95
C GLU A 107 9.38 -1.82 4.25
N GLN A 108 10.10 -0.72 4.48
CA GLN A 108 10.83 -0.50 5.73
C GLN A 108 9.89 -0.45 6.95
N ARG A 109 8.77 0.27 6.83
CA ARG A 109 7.75 0.37 7.88
C ARG A 109 7.27 -1.02 8.32
N ILE A 110 6.80 -1.82 7.35
CA ILE A 110 6.27 -3.16 7.59
C ILE A 110 7.34 -4.08 8.19
N LEU A 111 8.59 -4.01 7.69
CA LEU A 111 9.68 -4.81 8.21
C LEU A 111 9.95 -4.52 9.70
N ILE A 112 10.02 -3.24 10.07
CA ILE A 112 10.30 -2.83 11.45
C ILE A 112 9.12 -3.15 12.37
N GLU A 113 7.88 -2.90 11.92
CA GLU A 113 6.67 -3.22 12.69
C GLU A 113 6.55 -4.72 12.97
N ARG A 114 6.90 -5.57 12.00
CA ARG A 114 6.98 -7.02 12.23
C ARG A 114 8.01 -7.38 13.30
N GLN A 115 9.20 -6.81 13.26
CA GLN A 115 10.23 -7.08 14.29
C GLN A 115 9.82 -6.58 15.68
N ILE A 116 9.08 -5.47 15.75
CA ILE A 116 8.46 -4.98 16.99
C ILE A 116 7.46 -6.01 17.52
N ASP A 117 6.58 -6.52 16.65
CA ASP A 117 5.57 -7.51 17.02
C ASP A 117 6.21 -8.83 17.49
N GLU A 118 7.24 -9.32 16.81
CA GLU A 118 8.03 -10.49 17.22
C GLU A 118 8.67 -10.30 18.60
N ARG A 119 9.23 -9.11 18.88
CA ARG A 119 9.82 -8.82 20.19
C ARG A 119 8.76 -8.72 21.28
N ILE A 120 7.62 -8.07 21.01
CA ILE A 120 6.49 -8.02 21.96
C ILE A 120 6.04 -9.44 22.30
N GLU A 121 5.98 -10.33 21.32
CA GLU A 121 5.58 -11.72 21.55
C GLU A 121 6.61 -12.48 22.38
N ALA A 122 7.91 -12.30 22.13
CA ALA A 122 8.96 -12.84 23.00
C ALA A 122 8.80 -12.34 24.45
N LEU A 123 8.48 -11.05 24.65
CA LEU A 123 8.23 -10.48 25.98
C LEU A 123 6.98 -11.07 26.64
N ASN A 124 5.91 -11.32 25.88
CA ASN A 124 4.71 -11.99 26.39
C ASN A 124 5.00 -13.41 26.90
N ASN A 125 5.98 -14.09 26.32
CA ASN A 125 6.42 -15.41 26.77
C ASN A 125 7.37 -15.35 27.98
N ILE A 126 8.20 -14.30 28.10
CA ILE A 126 9.16 -14.14 29.20
C ILE A 126 8.47 -13.63 30.48
N LEU A 127 7.54 -12.69 30.37
CA LEU A 127 6.92 -12.03 31.52
C LEU A 127 6.25 -13.00 32.52
N PRO A 128 5.51 -14.04 32.09
CA PRO A 128 4.92 -15.01 33.02
C PRO A 128 5.93 -15.84 33.81
N THR A 129 7.18 -15.91 33.35
CA THR A 129 8.24 -16.66 34.05
C THR A 129 9.02 -15.79 35.05
N GLN A 130 8.73 -14.49 35.12
CA GLN A 130 9.40 -13.58 36.05
C GLN A 130 8.66 -13.55 37.39
N GLU A 131 9.41 -13.37 38.47
CA GLU A 131 8.82 -13.07 39.77
C GLU A 131 8.07 -11.72 39.70
N PRO A 132 6.82 -11.64 40.18
CA PRO A 132 6.06 -10.40 40.19
C PRO A 132 6.80 -9.27 40.89
N ASN A 133 6.79 -8.07 40.29
CA ASN A 133 7.49 -6.86 40.79
C ASN A 133 9.01 -7.00 40.95
N SER A 134 9.62 -8.07 40.42
CA SER A 134 11.08 -8.12 40.30
C SER A 134 11.58 -7.06 39.33
N TYR A 135 12.85 -6.67 39.49
CA TYR A 135 13.53 -5.77 38.56
C TYR A 135 13.37 -6.22 37.10
N CYS A 136 13.52 -7.52 36.82
CA CYS A 136 13.37 -8.04 35.47
C CYS A 136 11.92 -8.03 34.99
N SER A 137 10.94 -8.28 35.85
CA SER A 137 9.52 -8.11 35.50
C SER A 137 9.24 -6.67 35.08
N GLU A 138 9.62 -5.69 35.88
CA GLU A 138 9.42 -4.26 35.56
C GLU A 138 10.17 -3.83 34.30
N PHE A 139 11.42 -4.29 34.15
CA PHE A 139 12.24 -4.04 32.97
C PHE A 139 11.55 -4.52 31.69
N TYR A 140 11.10 -5.78 31.64
CA TYR A 140 10.43 -6.33 30.46
C TYR A 140 9.03 -5.75 30.23
N LEU A 141 8.31 -5.38 31.30
CA LEU A 141 7.04 -4.64 31.17
C LEU A 141 7.27 -3.31 30.47
N LYS A 142 8.27 -2.55 30.91
CA LYS A 142 8.65 -1.28 30.28
C LYS A 142 9.03 -1.46 28.81
N GLN A 143 9.83 -2.48 28.49
CA GLN A 143 10.18 -2.75 27.09
C GLN A 143 8.94 -2.98 26.22
N ARG A 144 7.98 -3.78 26.72
CA ARG A 144 6.75 -4.09 25.99
C ARG A 144 5.90 -2.84 25.78
N GLU A 145 5.80 -1.96 26.77
CA GLU A 145 5.08 -0.70 26.65
C GLU A 145 5.73 0.26 25.63
N ASP A 146 7.05 0.41 25.70
CA ASP A 146 7.80 1.27 24.79
C ASP A 146 7.67 0.78 23.34
N LEU A 147 7.74 -0.54 23.11
CA LEU A 147 7.53 -1.16 21.80
C LEU A 147 6.10 -0.98 21.26
N ARG A 148 5.08 -1.07 22.12
CA ARG A 148 3.68 -0.80 21.70
C ARG A 148 3.49 0.64 21.26
N LYS A 149 4.08 1.59 21.98
CA LYS A 149 4.06 3.03 21.62
C LYS A 149 4.86 3.30 20.35
N ALA A 150 5.94 2.55 20.12
CA ALA A 150 6.81 2.75 18.95
C ALA A 150 6.07 2.62 17.61
N LYS A 151 5.01 1.79 17.51
CA LYS A 151 4.29 1.57 16.24
C LYS A 151 3.72 2.86 15.63
N SER A 152 3.45 3.89 16.43
CA SER A 152 2.98 5.19 15.94
C SER A 152 4.11 6.17 15.54
N LEU A 153 5.37 5.84 15.80
CA LEU A 153 6.53 6.72 15.55
C LEU A 153 7.04 6.64 14.10
N SER A 154 7.99 7.49 13.72
CA SER A 154 8.68 7.39 12.43
C SER A 154 9.47 6.08 12.30
N ASN A 155 9.82 5.66 11.09
CA ASN A 155 10.62 4.45 10.86
C ASN A 155 11.98 4.50 11.59
N LEU A 156 12.61 5.67 11.63
CA LEU A 156 13.87 5.86 12.37
C LEU A 156 13.66 5.67 13.88
N GLU A 157 12.64 6.30 14.44
CA GLU A 157 12.33 6.18 15.87
C GLU A 157 11.90 4.75 16.24
N LYS A 158 11.06 4.11 15.42
CA LYS A 158 10.70 2.69 15.57
C LYS A 158 11.94 1.81 15.65
N LEU A 159 12.89 1.99 14.72
CA LEU A 159 14.13 1.23 14.68
C LEU A 159 14.96 1.46 15.96
N ASN A 160 15.11 2.71 16.37
CA ASN A 160 15.85 3.05 17.59
C ASN A 160 15.21 2.45 18.84
N THR A 161 13.88 2.56 18.99
CA THR A 161 13.16 1.95 20.10
C THR A 161 13.30 0.43 20.08
N LEU A 162 13.22 -0.20 18.91
CA LEU A 162 13.44 -1.64 18.76
C LEU A 162 14.85 -2.05 19.21
N LEU A 163 15.89 -1.32 18.80
CA LEU A 163 17.28 -1.62 19.16
C LEU A 163 17.51 -1.51 20.68
N ILE A 164 16.99 -0.47 21.32
CA ILE A 164 17.10 -0.27 22.77
C ILE A 164 16.38 -1.40 23.53
N ASN A 165 15.21 -1.81 23.04
CA ASN A 165 14.36 -2.83 23.68
C ASN A 165 14.70 -4.28 23.28
N LYS A 166 15.88 -4.51 22.68
CA LYS A 166 16.46 -5.85 22.50
C LYS A 166 17.31 -6.31 23.69
N ALA A 167 17.59 -5.41 24.64
CA ALA A 167 18.38 -5.75 25.83
C ALA A 167 17.72 -6.87 26.66
N ILE A 168 18.55 -7.74 27.20
CA ILE A 168 18.14 -8.80 28.14
C ILE A 168 18.34 -8.25 29.55
N CYS A 169 17.42 -8.55 30.45
CA CYS A 169 17.59 -8.22 31.85
C CYS A 169 18.78 -9.01 32.41
N THR A 170 19.82 -8.31 32.82
CA THR A 170 20.85 -8.87 33.69
C THR A 170 20.58 -8.30 35.06
N ILE A 171 20.43 -9.16 36.08
CA ILE A 171 20.48 -8.71 37.46
C ILE A 171 21.86 -8.05 37.60
N ARG A 172 21.93 -6.72 37.65
CA ARG A 172 23.15 -6.10 38.13
C ARG A 172 23.30 -6.58 39.55
N ASP A 173 24.43 -7.22 39.85
CA ASP A 173 24.90 -7.43 41.20
C ASP A 173 24.99 -6.05 41.88
N ASN A 174 23.89 -5.52 42.40
CA ASN A 174 23.92 -4.56 43.50
C ASN A 174 24.24 -5.36 44.78
N TYR A 175 25.40 -6.01 44.76
CA TYR A 175 26.00 -6.72 45.88
C TYR A 175 27.21 -5.92 46.36
N TYR A 176 27.00 -4.64 46.69
CA TYR A 176 27.86 -3.84 47.56
C TYR A 176 27.03 -2.75 48.22
N ASP A 177 26.14 -3.17 49.12
CA ASP A 177 25.62 -2.34 50.21
C ASP A 177 25.36 -3.27 51.40
N ASP A 178 26.41 -3.94 51.89
CA ASP A 178 26.57 -4.18 53.33
C ASP A 178 27.99 -4.65 53.67
N ASP A 179 28.43 -4.33 54.89
CA ASP A 179 29.66 -4.72 55.58
C ASP A 179 30.98 -3.99 55.26
N SER A 180 31.11 -2.82 55.89
CA SER A 180 32.28 -2.54 56.74
C SER A 180 31.82 -1.82 58.02
N LEU A 181 31.19 -2.56 58.92
CA LEU A 181 31.31 -2.33 60.36
C LEU A 181 32.77 -2.63 60.76
N TYR A 182 33.56 -1.60 61.06
CA TYR A 182 34.45 -1.50 62.24
C TYR A 182 35.12 -0.11 62.28
#